data_AF-A0A087T180-F1
#
_entry.id   AF-A0A087T180-F1
#
_cell.length_a   1.000
_cell.length_b   1.000
_cell.length_c   1.000
_cell.angle_alpha   90.00
_cell.angle_beta   90.00
_cell.angle_gamma   90.00
#
_symmetry.space_group_name_H-M   'P 1'
#
loop_
_entity.id
_entity.type
_entity.pdbx_description
1 polymer ?
#
loop_
_entity_poly.entity_id
_entity_poly.type
_entity_poly.pdbx_seq_one_letter_code
_entity_poly.pdbx_strand_id
1 'polypeptide(L)'
;MIREMEYNPNITIKYPLMQTPNRVYFLGGALGGVVTDENGDIINCSAANLMYYLDWSTPRAENMARLWEATFLETVESLNEQFESISLAMFVSNTLTKELQKNTQSVVPFLSLTLVIMLVFSIVTCMMADWVTSKPWLGVIGCISSIMGVAAAFGLIMYFNLEFIGINLA
;
A
#
# COMPACT_ATOMS: atom_id res chain seq x y z
N MET A 1 -9.76 32.28 9.21
CA MET A 1 -9.64 31.42 10.41
C MET A 1 -8.22 31.43 10.94
N ILE A 2 -7.21 30.91 10.22
CA ILE A 2 -5.81 30.99 10.67
C ILE A 2 -5.37 32.45 10.92
N ARG A 3 -5.69 33.36 9.99
CA ARG A 3 -5.42 34.81 10.17
C ARG A 3 -6.19 35.50 11.32
N GLU A 4 -7.31 34.94 11.76
CA GLU A 4 -8.11 35.52 12.87
C GLU A 4 -7.60 35.01 14.23
N MET A 5 -7.10 33.77 14.27
CA MET A 5 -6.44 33.18 15.43
C MET A 5 -5.08 33.81 15.72
N GLU A 6 -4.39 34.29 14.69
CA GLU A 6 -3.12 35.01 14.83
C GLU A 6 -3.30 36.39 15.50
N TYR A 7 -4.49 37.00 15.40
CA TYR A 7 -4.76 38.34 15.93
C TYR A 7 -5.40 38.35 17.34
N ASN A 8 -5.97 37.23 17.79
CA ASN A 8 -6.64 37.16 19.09
C ASN A 8 -6.22 35.89 19.88
N PRO A 9 -5.35 36.02 20.90
CA PRO A 9 -4.80 34.90 21.65
C PRO A 9 -5.80 34.16 22.56
N ASN A 10 -7.03 34.68 22.73
CA ASN A 10 -8.06 34.11 23.61
C ASN A 10 -9.15 33.31 22.86
N ILE A 11 -8.86 32.76 21.69
CA ILE A 11 -9.84 31.93 20.96
C ILE A 11 -9.83 30.51 21.54
N THR A 12 -10.88 30.19 22.30
CA THR A 12 -11.11 28.84 22.82
C THR A 12 -11.67 27.93 21.74
N ILE A 13 -11.05 26.75 21.57
CA ILE A 13 -11.43 25.77 20.56
C ILE A 13 -12.22 24.66 21.25
N LYS A 14 -13.47 24.47 20.84
CA LYS A 14 -14.35 23.41 21.36
C LYS A 14 -14.18 22.11 20.58
N TYR A 15 -14.13 20.99 21.30
CA TYR A 15 -14.06 19.64 20.74
C TYR A 15 -15.36 18.87 21.03
N PRO A 16 -15.86 18.00 20.13
CA PRO A 16 -15.32 17.63 18.81
C PRO A 16 -15.75 18.56 17.66
N LEU A 17 -16.69 19.48 17.91
CA LEU A 17 -17.26 20.38 16.91
C LEU A 17 -16.97 21.83 17.29
N MET A 18 -16.24 22.53 16.43
CA MET A 18 -16.02 23.97 16.56
C MET A 18 -17.00 24.72 15.66
N GLN A 19 -17.85 25.54 16.27
CA GLN A 19 -18.80 26.37 15.54
C GLN A 19 -18.23 27.78 15.37
N THR A 20 -17.97 28.16 14.12
CA THR A 20 -17.73 29.55 13.71
C THR A 20 -19.05 30.12 13.18
N PRO A 21 -19.34 31.43 13.28
CA PRO A 21 -20.59 32.02 12.80
C PRO A 21 -20.99 31.66 11.36
N ASN A 22 -20.05 31.22 10.51
CA ASN A 22 -20.33 30.86 9.12
C ASN A 22 -20.19 29.36 8.82
N ARG A 23 -19.56 28.55 9.68
CA ARG A 23 -19.23 27.13 9.41
C ARG A 23 -19.04 26.31 10.68
N VAL A 24 -19.41 25.04 10.61
CA VAL A 24 -19.09 24.02 11.63
C VAL A 24 -17.90 23.20 11.16
N TYR A 25 -16.88 23.08 12.01
CA TYR A 25 -15.69 22.28 11.75
C TYR A 25 -15.67 21.07 12.69
N PHE A 26 -15.52 19.88 12.11
CA PHE A 26 -15.35 18.65 12.87
C PHE A 26 -13.86 18.39 13.12
N LEU A 27 -13.44 18.53 14.37
CA LEU A 27 -12.05 18.35 14.79
C LEU A 27 -11.74 16.89 15.15
N GLY A 28 -12.75 16.02 15.28
CA GLY A 28 -12.55 14.62 15.59
C GLY A 28 -11.74 13.85 14.53
N GLY A 29 -11.74 14.30 13.27
CA GLY A 29 -10.90 13.73 12.22
C GLY A 29 -9.50 14.36 12.12
N ALA A 30 -9.32 15.56 12.67
CA ALA A 30 -8.10 16.36 12.53
C ALA A 30 -7.18 16.27 13.76
N LEU A 31 -7.72 15.98 14.94
CA LEU A 31 -6.97 15.90 16.20
C LEU A 31 -7.20 14.55 16.88
N GLY A 32 -6.11 13.95 17.36
CA GLY A 32 -6.10 12.69 18.11
C GLY A 32 -5.52 12.86 19.51
N GLY A 33 -5.96 12.01 20.45
CA GLY A 33 -5.51 12.08 21.85
C GLY A 33 -5.84 13.42 22.52
N VAL A 34 -7.04 13.95 22.26
CA VAL A 34 -7.46 15.27 22.75
C VAL A 34 -7.89 15.17 24.22
N VAL A 35 -7.36 16.06 25.05
CA VAL A 35 -7.77 16.27 26.44
C VAL A 35 -8.56 17.56 26.51
N THR A 36 -9.80 17.48 26.98
CA THR A 36 -10.71 18.62 27.10
C THR A 36 -10.97 18.99 28.55
N ASP A 37 -11.21 20.27 28.80
CA ASP A 37 -11.70 20.79 30.08
C ASP A 37 -13.19 20.46 30.31
N GLU A 38 -13.72 20.73 31.51
CA GLU A 38 -15.15 20.57 31.86
C GLU A 38 -16.08 21.34 30.90
N ASN A 39 -15.58 22.42 30.29
CA ASN A 39 -16.31 23.25 29.34
C ASN A 39 -16.25 22.76 27.88
N GLY A 40 -15.56 21.64 27.61
CA GLY A 40 -15.36 21.07 26.27
C GLY A 40 -14.28 21.77 25.44
N ASP A 41 -13.45 22.58 26.08
CA ASP A 41 -12.35 23.32 25.46
C ASP A 41 -11.07 22.47 25.43
N ILE A 42 -10.31 22.54 24.34
CA ILE A 42 -9.10 21.72 24.15
C ILE A 42 -7.96 22.27 25.02
N ILE A 43 -7.43 21.45 25.91
CA ILE A 43 -6.24 21.75 26.73
C ILE A 43 -4.98 21.21 26.05
N ASN A 44 -5.05 19.97 25.56
CA ASN A 44 -3.91 19.29 24.94
C ASN A 44 -4.36 18.36 23.82
N CYS A 45 -3.47 18.10 22.85
CA CYS A 45 -3.67 17.07 21.83
C CYS A 45 -2.36 16.31 21.60
N SER A 46 -2.45 14.99 21.43
CA SER A 46 -1.26 14.13 21.24
C SER A 46 -0.91 13.93 19.76
N ALA A 47 -1.88 14.08 18.86
CA ALA A 47 -1.67 13.89 17.44
C ALA A 47 -2.51 14.86 16.61
N ALA A 48 -1.99 15.24 15.45
CA ALA A 48 -2.72 15.99 14.43
C ALA A 48 -2.71 15.18 13.13
N ASN A 49 -3.84 15.19 12.43
CA ASN A 49 -4.05 14.52 11.16
C ASN A 49 -4.33 15.56 10.08
N LEU A 50 -3.52 15.55 9.01
CA LEU A 50 -3.69 16.41 7.85
C LEU A 50 -4.12 15.54 6.66
N MET A 51 -5.35 15.76 6.20
CA MET A 51 -5.89 15.11 5.00
C MET A 51 -5.88 16.06 3.81
N TYR A 52 -5.22 15.64 2.74
CA TYR A 52 -5.20 16.34 1.46
C TYR A 52 -6.01 15.53 0.45
N TYR A 53 -7.00 16.17 -0.15
CA TYR A 53 -7.80 15.57 -1.21
C TYR A 53 -7.18 15.90 -2.57
N LEU A 54 -6.85 14.87 -3.35
CA LEU A 54 -6.36 15.02 -4.71
C LEU A 54 -7.45 14.70 -5.73
N ASP A 55 -7.37 15.38 -6.88
CA ASP A 55 -8.25 15.11 -8.01
C ASP A 55 -7.76 13.88 -8.79
N TRP A 56 -8.68 12.96 -9.05
CA TRP A 56 -8.46 11.72 -9.80
C TRP A 56 -9.43 11.59 -11.00
N SER A 57 -10.16 12.65 -11.34
CA SER A 57 -11.23 12.64 -12.33
C SER A 57 -10.78 12.38 -13.77
N THR A 58 -9.53 12.71 -14.10
CA THR A 58 -8.97 12.56 -15.45
C THR A 58 -7.64 11.81 -15.41
N PRO A 59 -7.25 11.10 -16.49
CA PRO A 59 -5.96 10.41 -16.55
C PRO A 59 -4.75 11.34 -16.30
N ARG A 60 -4.87 12.60 -16.70
CA ARG A 60 -3.86 13.63 -16.44
C ARG A 60 -3.82 14.03 -14.96
N ALA A 61 -4.99 14.25 -14.35
CA ALA A 61 -5.08 14.58 -12.92
C ALA A 61 -4.56 13.43 -12.07
N GLU A 62 -4.89 12.18 -12.42
CA GLU A 62 -4.37 10.99 -11.76
C GLU A 62 -2.84 10.92 -11.82
N ASN A 63 -2.23 11.14 -12.98
CA ASN A 63 -0.77 11.11 -13.10
C ASN A 63 -0.11 12.24 -12.29
N MET A 64 -0.72 13.44 -12.26
CA MET A 64 -0.24 14.55 -11.43
C MET A 64 -0.39 14.24 -9.94
N ALA A 65 -1.50 13.61 -9.54
CA ALA A 65 -1.75 13.20 -8.16
C ALA A 65 -0.69 12.17 -7.71
N ARG A 66 -0.38 11.18 -8.55
CA ARG A 66 0.69 10.20 -8.27
C ARG A 66 2.06 10.87 -8.11
N LEU A 67 2.37 11.86 -8.96
CA LEU A 67 3.65 12.58 -8.87
C LEU A 67 3.71 13.43 -7.60
N TRP A 68 2.62 14.11 -7.26
CA TRP A 68 2.49 14.86 -6.01
C TRP A 68 2.66 13.95 -4.79
N GLU A 69 1.98 12.80 -4.78
CA GLU A 69 2.07 11.79 -3.72
C GLU A 69 3.52 11.30 -3.54
N ALA A 70 4.24 11.03 -4.64
CA ALA A 70 5.63 10.58 -4.59
C ALA A 70 6.57 11.65 -4.01
N THR A 71 6.48 12.90 -4.47
CA THR A 71 7.29 14.01 -3.96
C THR A 71 6.93 14.36 -2.51
N PHE A 72 5.65 14.28 -2.15
CA PHE A 72 5.19 14.50 -0.78
C PHE A 72 5.81 13.50 0.19
N LEU A 73 5.82 12.20 -0.17
CA LEU A 73 6.46 11.18 0.66
C LEU A 73 7.95 11.45 0.87
N GLU A 74 8.70 11.76 -0.20
CA GLU A 74 10.14 12.02 -0.12
C GLU A 74 10.46 13.26 0.72
N THR A 75 9.70 14.34 0.53
CA THR A 75 9.88 15.58 1.29
C THR A 75 9.54 15.41 2.77
N VAL A 76 8.48 14.67 3.11
CA VAL A 76 8.09 14.47 4.51
C VAL A 76 8.98 13.44 5.20
N GLU A 77 9.46 12.41 4.50
CA GLU A 77 10.45 11.46 5.03
C GLU A 77 11.76 12.17 5.39
N SER A 78 12.28 13.00 4.48
CA SER A 78 13.49 13.81 4.76
C SER A 78 13.29 14.84 5.87
N LEU A 79 12.08 15.37 6.05
CA LEU A 79 11.75 16.24 7.19
C LEU A 79 11.64 15.44 8.50
N ASN A 80 11.08 14.24 8.47
CA ASN A 80 10.97 13.38 9.65
C ASN A 80 12.35 13.02 10.22
N GLU A 81 13.36 12.83 9.38
CA GLU A 81 14.75 12.65 9.82
C GLU A 81 15.35 13.89 10.52
N GLN A 82 14.83 15.08 10.22
CA GLN A 82 15.31 16.35 10.80
C GLN A 82 14.61 16.71 12.12
N PHE A 83 13.41 16.18 12.36
CA PHE A 83 12.64 16.47 13.58
C PHE A 83 12.95 15.44 14.68
N GLU A 84 13.66 15.87 15.73
CA GLU A 84 14.04 14.99 16.85
C GLU A 84 12.88 14.73 17.84
N SER A 85 11.85 15.62 17.86
CA SER A 85 10.75 15.58 18.83
C SER A 85 9.37 15.30 18.24
N ILE A 86 9.24 15.26 16.90
CA ILE A 86 7.95 15.10 16.22
C ILE A 86 8.04 13.87 15.31
N SER A 87 7.23 12.86 15.59
CA SER A 87 7.10 11.69 14.71
C SER A 87 6.01 11.94 13.67
N LEU A 88 6.39 11.92 12.39
CA LEU A 88 5.45 12.04 11.28
C LEU A 88 5.08 10.65 10.76
N ALA A 89 3.78 10.35 10.72
CA ALA A 89 3.26 9.14 10.09
C ALA A 89 2.48 9.53 8.82
N MET A 90 2.77 8.85 7.72
CA MET A 90 2.18 9.15 6.42
C MET A 90 1.39 7.95 5.90
N PHE A 91 0.23 8.24 5.32
CA PHE A 91 -0.57 7.27 4.59
C PHE A 91 -0.94 7.85 3.24
N VAL A 92 -0.63 7.13 2.17
CA VAL A 92 -0.87 7.55 0.78
C VAL A 92 -1.57 6.41 0.04
N SER A 93 -2.46 6.76 -0.87
CA SER A 93 -3.31 5.83 -1.66
C SER A 93 -2.49 4.73 -2.33
N ASN A 94 -1.32 5.08 -2.84
CA ASN A 94 -0.46 4.17 -3.59
C ASN A 94 0.55 3.39 -2.72
N THR A 95 0.61 3.62 -1.40
CA THR A 95 1.51 2.90 -0.50
C THR A 95 1.23 1.41 -0.49
N LEU A 96 -0.04 1.00 -0.52
CA LEU A 96 -0.41 -0.41 -0.58
C LEU A 96 0.13 -1.07 -1.86
N THR A 97 -0.07 -0.43 -3.02
CA THR A 97 0.43 -0.95 -4.30
C THR A 97 1.95 -1.01 -4.35
N LYS A 98 2.64 0.00 -3.79
CA LYS A 98 4.11 0.08 -3.75
C LYS A 98 4.71 -0.97 -2.82
N GLU A 99 4.17 -1.12 -1.61
CA GLU A 99 4.60 -2.15 -0.65
C GLU A 99 4.28 -3.55 -1.17
N LEU A 100 3.11 -3.73 -1.78
CA LEU A 100 2.73 -4.99 -2.40
C LEU A 100 3.66 -5.33 -3.57
N GLN A 101 4.01 -4.35 -4.43
CA GLN A 101 4.93 -4.56 -5.55
C GLN A 101 6.35 -4.87 -5.07
N LYS A 102 6.82 -4.22 -3.99
CA LYS A 102 8.11 -4.51 -3.36
C LYS A 102 8.14 -5.92 -2.76
N ASN A 103 7.08 -6.31 -2.06
CA ASN A 103 6.93 -7.67 -1.52
C ASN A 103 6.87 -8.70 -2.65
N THR A 104 6.09 -8.44 -3.69
CA THR A 104 5.97 -9.28 -4.89
C THR A 104 7.32 -9.47 -5.57
N GLN A 105 8.11 -8.40 -5.77
CA GLN A 105 9.46 -8.51 -6.33
C GLN A 105 10.40 -9.36 -5.47
N SER A 106 10.23 -9.32 -4.14
CA SER A 106 10.99 -10.19 -3.24
C SER A 106 10.58 -11.66 -3.36
N VAL A 107 9.34 -11.97 -3.74
CA VAL A 107 8.80 -13.34 -3.85
C VAL A 107 9.12 -13.99 -5.20
N VAL A 108 9.20 -13.21 -6.29
CA VAL A 108 9.59 -13.69 -7.64
C VAL A 108 10.84 -14.59 -7.67
N PRO A 109 11.97 -14.26 -7.01
CA PRO A 109 13.14 -15.15 -7.01
C PRO A 109 12.93 -16.47 -6.26
N PHE A 110 12.03 -16.52 -5.27
CA PHE A 110 11.68 -17.78 -4.61
C PHE A 110 10.80 -18.66 -5.49
N LEU A 111 9.90 -18.06 -6.28
CA LEU A 111 9.09 -18.79 -7.26
C LEU A 111 9.96 -19.43 -8.34
N SER A 112 10.96 -18.73 -8.86
CA SER A 112 11.87 -19.31 -9.85
C SER A 112 12.70 -20.46 -9.27
N LEU A 113 13.20 -20.32 -8.04
CA LEU A 113 13.94 -21.37 -7.35
C LEU A 113 13.08 -22.63 -7.13
N THR A 114 11.84 -22.46 -6.66
CA THR A 114 10.92 -23.59 -6.42
C THR A 114 10.54 -24.31 -7.71
N LEU A 115 10.35 -23.61 -8.83
CA LEU A 115 10.14 -24.22 -10.14
C LEU A 115 11.33 -25.08 -10.58
N VAL A 116 12.57 -24.58 -10.37
CA VAL A 116 13.79 -25.35 -10.69
C VAL A 116 13.89 -26.59 -9.80
N ILE A 117 13.64 -26.46 -8.49
CA ILE A 117 13.67 -27.59 -7.55
C ILE A 117 12.62 -28.64 -7.94
N MET A 118 11.39 -28.24 -8.25
CA MET A 118 10.33 -29.16 -8.71
C MET A 118 10.71 -29.88 -10.00
N LEU A 119 11.33 -29.17 -10.95
CA LEU A 119 11.77 -29.77 -12.22
C LEU A 119 12.87 -30.80 -11.99
N VAL A 120 13.89 -30.48 -11.19
CA VAL A 120 14.97 -31.42 -10.84
C VAL A 120 14.41 -32.64 -10.10
N PHE A 121 13.54 -32.41 -9.11
CA PHE A 121 12.90 -33.48 -8.37
C PHE A 121 12.06 -34.41 -9.26
N SER A 122 11.29 -33.84 -10.20
CA SER A 122 10.51 -34.59 -11.18
C SER A 122 11.39 -35.46 -12.08
N ILE A 123 12.51 -34.93 -12.56
CA ILE A 123 13.48 -35.68 -13.38
C ILE A 123 14.07 -36.83 -12.57
N VAL A 124 14.56 -36.56 -11.36
CA VAL A 124 15.19 -37.57 -10.49
C VAL A 124 14.18 -38.68 -10.14
N THR A 125 12.93 -38.32 -9.84
CA THR A 125 11.87 -39.29 -9.52
C THR A 125 11.49 -40.15 -10.72
N CYS A 126 11.66 -39.64 -11.95
CA CYS A 126 11.41 -40.38 -13.19
C CYS A 126 12.62 -41.20 -13.68
N MET A 127 13.75 -41.17 -12.96
CA MET A 127 14.90 -42.03 -13.22
C MET A 127 14.74 -43.36 -12.48
N MET A 128 14.94 -44.48 -13.19
CA MET A 128 15.08 -45.80 -12.60
C MET A 128 16.57 -46.20 -12.55
N ALA A 129 16.91 -47.22 -11.75
CA ALA A 129 18.29 -47.71 -11.58
C ALA A 129 18.96 -48.14 -12.89
N ASP A 130 18.19 -48.53 -13.90
CA ASP A 130 18.65 -48.77 -15.27
C ASP A 130 18.34 -47.58 -16.19
N TRP A 131 19.36 -47.10 -16.91
CA TRP A 131 19.25 -45.97 -17.85
C TRP A 131 18.28 -46.27 -19.01
N VAL A 132 18.16 -47.54 -19.43
CA VAL A 132 17.32 -47.95 -20.58
C VAL A 132 15.83 -47.94 -20.24
N THR A 133 15.48 -48.10 -18.96
CA THR A 133 14.09 -48.08 -18.47
C THR A 133 13.66 -46.70 -17.98
N SER A 134 14.62 -45.80 -17.77
CA SER A 134 14.39 -44.44 -17.31
C SER A 134 13.65 -43.61 -18.36
N LYS A 135 12.58 -42.93 -17.96
CA LYS A 135 11.77 -42.05 -18.82
C LYS A 135 11.79 -40.60 -18.30
N PRO A 136 12.98 -39.98 -18.18
CA PRO A 136 13.11 -38.63 -17.62
C PRO A 136 12.29 -37.59 -18.41
N TRP A 137 12.12 -37.80 -19.71
CA TRP A 137 11.28 -36.98 -20.57
C TRP A 137 9.81 -36.92 -20.13
N LEU A 138 9.28 -37.96 -19.51
CA LEU A 138 7.91 -37.98 -19.01
C LEU A 138 7.72 -36.96 -17.86
N GLY A 139 8.70 -36.86 -16.96
CA GLY A 139 8.70 -35.87 -15.88
C GLY A 139 8.79 -34.44 -16.38
N VAL A 140 9.62 -34.20 -17.42
CA VAL A 140 9.76 -32.88 -18.05
C VAL A 140 8.46 -32.45 -18.73
N ILE A 141 7.84 -33.33 -19.52
CA ILE A 141 6.58 -33.05 -20.22
C ILE A 141 5.45 -32.79 -19.20
N GLY A 142 5.44 -33.51 -18.07
CA GLY A 142 4.51 -33.27 -16.97
C GLY A 142 4.64 -31.85 -16.39
N CYS A 143 5.86 -31.40 -16.11
CA CYS A 143 6.10 -30.04 -15.63
C CYS A 143 5.67 -28.98 -16.65
N ILE A 144 5.97 -29.18 -17.94
CA ILE A 144 5.57 -28.25 -19.01
C ILE A 144 4.03 -28.17 -19.11
N SER A 145 3.34 -29.30 -19.06
CA SER A 145 1.87 -29.35 -19.10
C SER A 145 1.25 -28.58 -17.93
N SER A 146 1.81 -28.70 -16.73
CA SER A 146 1.35 -27.93 -15.57
C SER A 146 1.52 -26.42 -15.76
N ILE A 147 2.67 -25.98 -16.28
CA ILE A 147 2.93 -24.55 -16.54
C ILE A 147 1.93 -24.02 -17.59
N MET A 148 1.69 -24.79 -18.65
CA MET A 148 0.70 -24.43 -19.67
C MET A 148 -0.72 -24.34 -19.09
N GLY A 149 -1.09 -25.25 -18.17
CA GLY A 149 -2.38 -25.21 -17.48
C GLY A 149 -2.58 -23.94 -16.65
N VAL A 150 -1.56 -23.54 -15.88
CA VAL A 150 -1.58 -22.29 -15.11
C VAL A 150 -1.69 -21.08 -16.04
N ALA A 151 -0.90 -21.04 -17.12
CA ALA A 151 -0.95 -19.97 -18.11
C ALA A 151 -2.32 -19.86 -18.80
N ALA A 152 -2.93 -20.99 -19.13
CA ALA A 152 -4.27 -21.04 -19.74
C ALA A 152 -5.36 -20.57 -18.78
N ALA A 153 -5.32 -21.00 -17.51
CA ALA A 153 -6.25 -20.54 -16.47
C ALA A 153 -6.13 -19.02 -16.25
N PHE A 154 -4.89 -18.52 -16.17
CA PHE A 154 -4.62 -17.09 -16.05
C PHE A 154 -5.14 -16.30 -17.27
N GLY A 155 -4.86 -16.79 -18.48
CA GLY A 155 -5.36 -16.19 -19.73
C GLY A 155 -6.88 -16.16 -19.81
N LEU A 156 -7.56 -17.20 -19.34
CA LEU A 156 -9.02 -17.28 -19.27
C LEU A 156 -9.61 -16.23 -18.31
N ILE A 157 -9.00 -16.06 -17.13
CA ILE A 157 -9.41 -15.04 -16.15
C ILE A 157 -9.26 -13.63 -16.73
N MET A 158 -8.13 -13.35 -17.40
CA MET A 158 -7.92 -12.07 -18.10
C MET A 158 -8.92 -11.86 -19.23
N TYR A 159 -9.30 -12.90 -19.97
CA TYR A 159 -10.32 -12.81 -21.02
C TYR A 159 -11.69 -12.38 -20.47
N PHE A 160 -12.02 -12.76 -19.24
CA PHE A 160 -13.23 -12.32 -18.55
C PHE A 160 -13.13 -10.92 -17.92
N ASN A 161 -12.05 -10.16 -18.16
CA ASN A 161 -11.78 -8.84 -17.58
C ASN A 161 -11.82 -8.82 -16.04
N LEU A 162 -11.42 -9.92 -15.40
CA LEU A 162 -11.24 -9.94 -13.96
C LEU A 162 -9.92 -9.22 -13.63
N GLU A 163 -10.01 -8.18 -12.80
CA GLU A 163 -8.85 -7.39 -12.39
C GLU A 163 -7.89 -8.26 -11.56
N PHE A 164 -6.62 -8.28 -11.98
CA PHE A 164 -5.59 -9.00 -11.24
C PHE A 164 -5.14 -8.20 -10.03
N ILE A 165 -5.41 -8.73 -8.83
CA ILE A 165 -4.91 -8.19 -7.57
C ILE A 165 -3.58 -8.87 -7.28
N GLY A 166 -2.51 -8.09 -7.10
CA GLY A 166 -1.16 -8.63 -6.86
C GLY A 166 -1.01 -9.48 -5.58
N ILE A 167 -2.02 -9.48 -4.69
CA ILE A 167 -2.12 -10.42 -3.56
C ILE A 167 -2.13 -11.87 -4.06
N ASN A 168 -2.63 -12.16 -5.26
CA ASN A 168 -2.64 -13.51 -5.82
C ASN A 168 -1.24 -14.03 -6.21
N LEU A 169 -0.21 -13.19 -6.18
CA LEU A 169 1.18 -13.60 -6.41
C LEU A 169 1.97 -13.81 -5.11
N ALA A 170 1.37 -13.49 -3.95
CA ALA A 170 1.95 -13.65 -2.61
C ALA A 170 1.46 -14.93 -1.93
#